data_AF-A0A3G7UCP1-F1
#
_entry.id   AF-A0A3G7UCP1-F1
#
_cell.length_a   1.000
_cell.length_b   1.000
_cell.length_c   1.000
_cell.angle_alpha   90.00
_cell.angle_beta   90.00
_cell.angle_gamma   90.00
#
_symmetry.space_group_name_H-M   'P 1'
#
loop_
_entity.id
_entity.type
_entity.pdbx_description
1 polymer ?
#
loop_
_entity_poly.entity_id
_entity_poly.type
_entity_poly.pdbx_seq_one_letter_code
_entity_poly.pdbx_strand_id
1 'polypeptide(L)'
;MNATYQTIKIEADLTTGELLEVARTYTVTPLTIPADKYEQPATAQKPVQTPLSLEHTQDALRLKVATNDAHIKAQELSGCDVAALPVRRVTRPKKITINHIAKHVMLADAQEESSNGSPHQNWVEDYVMGACYTVAGANKGKLNVNPAHVFTAVKMDVISTESVRAAFRNSKGEPLGKTQVSLIAQCARFALKGMQMHLDRNPTLYQALQTEVDFITAYYEQGQAIAA
;
A
#
# COMPACT_ATOMS: atom_id res chain seq x y z
N MET A 1 -2.60 37.53 11.20
CA MET A 1 -1.34 38.13 10.70
C MET A 1 -0.93 37.31 9.50
N ASN A 2 -0.84 37.93 8.31
CA ASN A 2 -0.47 37.22 7.09
C ASN A 2 1.05 36.97 7.11
N ALA A 3 1.46 35.72 6.93
CA ALA A 3 2.88 35.38 6.80
C ALA A 3 3.24 35.38 5.31
N THR A 4 4.17 36.26 4.93
CA THR A 4 4.69 36.35 3.57
C THR A 4 6.01 35.60 3.52
N TYR A 5 6.08 34.54 2.72
CA TYR A 5 7.31 33.79 2.49
C TYR A 5 7.85 34.15 1.11
N GLN A 6 9.11 34.59 1.07
CA GLN A 6 9.83 34.89 -0.16
C GLN A 6 10.92 33.85 -0.34
N THR A 7 10.92 33.16 -1.48
CA THR A 7 12.00 32.24 -1.85
C THR A 7 12.64 32.75 -3.12
N ILE A 8 13.95 32.96 -3.08
CA ILE A 8 14.75 33.47 -4.19
C ILE A 8 15.48 32.29 -4.80
N LYS A 9 15.24 32.00 -6.08
CA LYS A 9 16.03 31.05 -6.85
C LYS A 9 17.00 31.84 -7.71
N ILE A 10 18.29 31.60 -7.52
CA ILE A 10 19.36 32.21 -8.31
C ILE A 10 19.75 31.19 -9.38
N GLU A 11 19.48 31.50 -10.65
CA GLU A 11 19.96 30.72 -11.79
C GLU A 11 21.06 31.51 -12.49
N ALA A 12 22.18 30.86 -12.77
CA ALA A 12 23.32 31.45 -13.46
C ALA A 12 23.39 30.91 -14.90
N ASP A 13 23.45 31.81 -15.88
CA ASP A 13 23.67 31.43 -17.27
C ASP A 13 25.17 31.18 -17.50
N LEU A 14 25.53 29.92 -17.77
CA LEU A 14 26.91 29.46 -17.91
C LEU A 14 27.62 30.00 -19.16
N THR A 15 26.92 30.74 -20.03
CA THR A 15 27.50 31.28 -21.27
C THR A 15 27.88 32.76 -21.20
N THR A 16 27.22 33.55 -20.34
CA THR A 16 27.43 35.01 -20.20
C THR A 16 27.84 35.45 -18.80
N GLY A 17 27.72 34.60 -17.79
CA GLY A 17 28.14 34.89 -16.41
C GLY A 17 27.26 35.91 -15.66
N GLU A 18 26.12 36.29 -16.23
CA GLU A 18 25.14 37.14 -15.55
C GLU A 18 24.18 36.28 -14.70
N LEU A 19 23.96 36.74 -13.46
CA LEU A 19 23.04 36.12 -12.50
C LEU A 19 21.61 36.59 -12.82
N LEU A 20 20.73 35.66 -13.17
CA LEU A 20 19.30 35.94 -13.33
C LEU A 20 18.59 35.57 -12.03
N GLU A 21 18.19 36.59 -11.26
CA GLU A 21 17.39 36.42 -10.05
C GLU A 21 15.91 36.23 -10.41
N VAL A 22 15.37 35.04 -10.14
CA VAL A 22 13.93 34.77 -10.32
C VAL A 22 13.28 34.69 -8.94
N ALA A 23 12.73 35.82 -8.49
CA ALA A 23 11.96 35.89 -7.25
C ALA A 23 10.51 35.45 -7.49
N ARG A 24 10.03 34.45 -6.73
CA ARG A 24 8.61 34.08 -6.68
C ARG A 24 8.07 34.36 -5.27
N THR A 25 6.99 35.13 -5.20
CA THR A 25 6.34 35.51 -3.96
C THR A 25 5.05 34.72 -3.79
N TYR A 26 4.91 34.00 -2.68
CA TYR A 26 3.68 33.29 -2.33
C TYR A 26 3.06 33.93 -1.09
N THR A 27 1.86 34.47 -1.25
CA THR A 27 1.07 35.02 -0.14
C THR A 27 0.05 33.98 0.32
N VAL A 28 0.21 33.47 1.53
CA VAL A 28 -0.75 32.55 2.15
C VAL A 28 -1.75 33.35 2.97
N THR A 29 -2.99 33.42 2.51
CA THR A 29 -4.13 33.94 3.29
C THR A 29 -4.73 32.81 4.12
N PRO A 30 -4.75 32.90 5.47
CA PRO A 30 -5.43 31.91 6.28
C PRO A 30 -6.94 31.97 6.03
N LEU A 31 -7.53 30.80 5.76
CA LEU A 31 -8.97 30.62 5.66
C LEU A 31 -9.60 30.77 7.06
N THR A 32 -10.31 31.88 7.28
CA THR A 32 -11.17 32.04 8.45
C THR A 32 -12.48 31.31 8.18
N ILE A 33 -12.63 30.11 8.77
CA ILE A 33 -13.89 29.37 8.74
C ILE A 33 -14.85 30.03 9.75
N PRO A 34 -16.01 30.56 9.33
CA PRO A 34 -17.00 31.07 10.27
C PRO A 34 -17.56 29.90 11.10
N ALA A 35 -17.65 30.10 12.41
CA ALA A 35 -18.18 29.13 13.36
C ALA A 35 -19.71 29.02 13.23
N ASP A 36 -20.17 28.37 12.17
CA ASP A 36 -21.55 27.91 12.10
C ASP A 36 -21.73 26.61 12.87
N LYS A 37 -22.84 26.57 13.61
CA LYS A 37 -23.20 25.59 14.64
C LYS A 37 -23.22 24.18 14.05
N TYR A 38 -22.23 23.36 14.40
CA TYR A 38 -22.37 21.91 14.26
C TYR A 38 -23.35 21.42 15.33
N GLU A 39 -24.53 20.96 14.92
CA GLU A 39 -25.33 20.07 15.75
C GLU A 39 -24.51 18.80 16.02
N GLN A 40 -24.17 18.58 17.29
CA GLN A 40 -23.59 17.32 17.73
C GLN A 40 -24.61 16.20 17.49
N PRO A 41 -24.28 15.15 16.71
CA PRO A 41 -25.12 13.97 16.67
C PRO A 41 -25.13 13.32 18.06
N ALA A 42 -26.32 12.95 18.51
CA ALA A 42 -26.55 12.35 19.82
C ALA A 42 -25.66 11.12 20.05
N THR A 43 -25.09 11.05 21.24
CA THR A 43 -24.27 9.97 21.78
C THR A 43 -24.88 8.60 21.48
N ALA A 44 -24.10 7.73 20.84
CA ALA A 44 -24.49 6.36 20.54
C ALA A 44 -24.90 5.61 21.83
N GLN A 45 -26.17 5.19 21.86
CA GLN A 45 -26.70 4.33 22.91
C GLN A 45 -26.00 2.95 22.84
N LYS A 46 -25.64 2.41 24.02
CA LYS A 46 -25.18 1.02 24.20
C LYS A 46 -26.12 0.05 23.48
N PRO A 47 -25.63 -0.99 22.78
CA PRO A 47 -26.52 -2.00 22.22
C PRO A 47 -27.19 -2.77 23.37
N VAL A 48 -28.51 -2.66 23.43
CA VAL A 48 -29.36 -3.52 24.26
C VAL A 48 -29.27 -4.92 23.67
N GLN A 49 -28.52 -5.79 24.34
CA GLN A 49 -28.53 -7.22 24.03
C GLN A 49 -29.86 -7.79 24.53
N THR A 50 -30.81 -7.99 23.62
CA THR A 50 -31.95 -8.86 23.87
C THR A 50 -31.43 -10.30 24.03
N PRO A 51 -31.78 -11.00 25.12
CA PRO A 51 -31.43 -12.41 25.24
C PRO A 51 -32.12 -13.20 24.12
N LEU A 52 -31.34 -14.00 23.40
CA LEU A 52 -31.82 -14.88 22.34
C LEU A 52 -32.90 -15.82 22.89
N SER A 53 -34.05 -15.85 22.21
CA SER A 53 -35.14 -16.79 22.51
C SER A 53 -34.65 -18.24 22.44
N LEU A 54 -35.19 -19.09 23.33
CA LEU A 54 -34.82 -20.51 23.48
C LEU A 54 -34.96 -21.30 22.16
N GLU A 55 -35.93 -20.93 21.32
CA GLU A 55 -36.16 -21.57 20.01
C GLU A 55 -35.05 -21.26 19.00
N HIS A 56 -34.51 -20.04 19.00
CA HIS A 56 -33.38 -19.66 18.13
C HIS A 56 -32.10 -20.43 18.50
N THR A 57 -31.97 -20.83 19.76
CA THR A 57 -30.84 -21.62 20.25
C THR A 57 -30.94 -23.07 19.77
N GLN A 58 -32.15 -23.63 19.69
CA GLN A 58 -32.40 -24.98 19.21
C GLN A 58 -32.22 -25.11 17.69
N ASP A 59 -32.65 -24.12 16.91
CA ASP A 59 -32.42 -24.11 15.46
C ASP A 59 -30.93 -23.97 15.11
N ALA A 60 -30.18 -23.16 15.86
CA ALA A 60 -28.73 -23.05 15.70
C ALA A 60 -27.99 -24.37 16.02
N LEU A 61 -28.46 -25.14 17.00
CA LEU A 61 -27.94 -26.47 17.31
C LEU A 61 -28.29 -27.49 16.23
N ARG A 62 -29.50 -27.43 15.66
CA ARG A 62 -29.95 -28.31 14.58
C ARG A 62 -29.14 -28.11 13.29
N LEU A 63 -28.82 -26.87 12.95
CA LEU A 63 -27.94 -26.54 11.82
C LEU A 63 -26.50 -27.04 12.01
N LYS A 64 -25.99 -27.03 13.25
CA LYS A 64 -24.65 -27.57 13.57
C LYS A 64 -24.59 -29.11 13.49
N VAL A 65 -25.68 -29.80 13.81
CA VAL A 65 -25.74 -31.27 13.68
C VAL A 65 -25.81 -31.67 12.20
N ALA A 66 -26.61 -30.97 11.39
CA ALA A 66 -26.73 -31.24 9.96
C ALA A 66 -25.42 -31.03 9.17
N THR A 67 -24.57 -30.08 9.58
CA THR A 67 -23.26 -29.87 8.95
C THR A 67 -22.21 -30.91 9.34
N ASN A 68 -22.31 -31.48 10.55
CA ASN A 68 -21.43 -32.56 10.99
C ASN A 68 -21.80 -33.90 10.34
N ASP A 69 -23.09 -34.21 10.19
CA ASP A 69 -23.55 -35.44 9.52
C ASP A 69 -23.19 -35.45 8.02
N ALA A 70 -23.20 -34.27 7.38
CA ALA A 70 -22.75 -34.12 5.99
C ALA A 70 -21.23 -34.36 5.83
N HIS A 71 -20.42 -34.08 6.88
CA HIS A 71 -19.00 -34.37 6.86
C HIS A 71 -18.69 -35.85 7.10
N ILE A 72 -19.45 -36.52 7.98
CA ILE A 72 -19.29 -37.96 8.26
C ILE A 72 -19.72 -38.79 7.05
N LYS A 73 -20.82 -38.44 6.38
CA LYS A 73 -21.33 -39.16 5.21
C LYS A 73 -20.46 -38.98 3.95
N ALA A 74 -19.69 -37.89 3.86
CA ALA A 74 -18.73 -37.68 2.77
C ALA A 74 -17.43 -38.47 2.95
N GLN A 75 -17.17 -39.02 4.14
CA GLN A 75 -15.93 -39.72 4.48
C GLN A 75 -16.00 -41.25 4.30
N GLU A 76 -17.19 -41.82 4.08
CA GLU A 76 -17.39 -43.27 3.92
C GLU A 76 -17.31 -43.81 2.47
N LEU A 77 -17.10 -42.94 1.47
CA LEU A 77 -16.98 -43.36 0.05
C LEU A 77 -15.53 -43.29 -0.47
N SER A 78 -14.56 -43.72 0.36
CA SER A 78 -13.17 -43.92 -0.06
C SER A 78 -12.89 -45.41 -0.30
N GLY A 79 -13.46 -45.95 -1.37
CA GLY A 79 -13.10 -47.25 -1.96
C GLY A 79 -12.24 -47.04 -3.20
N CYS A 80 -11.13 -47.76 -3.27
CA CYS A 80 -10.04 -47.63 -4.24
C CYS A 80 -10.48 -47.95 -5.68
N ASP A 81 -10.18 -47.06 -6.64
CA ASP A 81 -9.91 -47.46 -8.02
C ASP A 81 -8.74 -46.64 -8.58
N VAL A 82 -7.73 -47.35 -9.06
CA VAL A 82 -6.49 -46.82 -9.64
C VAL A 82 -6.82 -46.25 -11.02
N ALA A 83 -7.33 -45.02 -11.06
CA ALA A 83 -7.47 -44.23 -12.26
C ALA A 83 -6.33 -43.21 -12.34
N ALA A 84 -5.67 -43.16 -13.50
CA ALA A 84 -4.50 -42.34 -13.82
C ALA A 84 -4.52 -40.98 -13.13
N LEU A 85 -3.41 -40.64 -12.45
CA LEU A 85 -3.19 -39.31 -11.88
C LEU A 85 -3.58 -38.26 -12.92
N PRO A 86 -4.54 -37.36 -12.64
CA PRO A 86 -4.79 -36.27 -13.54
C PRO A 86 -3.51 -35.44 -13.54
N VAL A 87 -2.81 -35.43 -14.68
CA VAL A 87 -1.71 -34.51 -14.91
C VAL A 87 -2.28 -33.12 -14.67
N ARG A 88 -1.97 -32.52 -13.52
CA ARG A 88 -2.32 -31.15 -13.19
C ARG A 88 -1.50 -30.21 -14.09
N ARG A 89 -1.83 -30.17 -15.38
CA ARG A 89 -1.63 -28.99 -16.22
C ARG A 89 -2.65 -27.99 -15.66
N VAL A 90 -2.28 -26.90 -15.01
CA VAL A 90 -1.47 -25.80 -15.56
C VAL A 90 -0.69 -25.16 -14.41
N THR A 91 0.63 -25.33 -14.33
CA THR A 91 1.48 -24.41 -13.58
C THR A 91 1.44 -23.08 -14.31
N ARG A 92 0.52 -22.19 -13.92
CA ARG A 92 0.54 -20.81 -14.39
C ARG A 92 1.95 -20.25 -14.11
N PRO A 93 2.62 -19.63 -15.10
CA PRO A 93 3.97 -19.15 -14.90
C PRO A 93 4.01 -18.21 -13.69
N LYS A 94 5.12 -18.28 -12.93
CA LYS A 94 5.32 -17.43 -11.77
C LYS A 94 5.19 -15.98 -12.22
N LYS A 95 4.26 -15.25 -11.59
CA LYS A 95 4.05 -13.84 -11.89
C LYS A 95 5.23 -13.07 -11.30
N ILE A 96 6.07 -12.53 -12.16
CA ILE A 96 7.14 -11.58 -11.83
C ILE A 96 6.70 -10.24 -12.38
N THR A 97 6.91 -9.17 -11.61
CA THR A 97 6.56 -7.81 -12.02
C THR A 97 7.76 -6.92 -11.75
N ILE A 98 8.24 -6.25 -12.78
CA ILE A 98 9.30 -5.25 -12.67
C ILE A 98 8.61 -3.93 -12.29
N ASN A 99 9.15 -3.28 -11.28
CA ASN A 99 8.61 -2.04 -10.74
C ASN A 99 9.43 -0.85 -11.24
N HIS A 100 8.91 -0.17 -12.27
CA HIS A 100 9.58 0.97 -12.88
C HIS A 100 9.52 2.25 -12.02
N ILE A 101 8.59 2.30 -11.06
CA ILE A 101 8.38 3.47 -10.19
C ILE A 101 8.94 3.26 -8.77
N ALA A 102 9.74 2.21 -8.54
CA ALA A 102 10.30 1.89 -7.24
C ALA A 102 11.05 3.09 -6.62
N LYS A 103 11.93 3.72 -7.42
CA LYS A 103 12.71 4.90 -6.99
C LYS A 103 11.82 6.11 -6.70
N HIS A 104 10.81 6.37 -7.54
CA HIS A 104 9.84 7.46 -7.31
C HIS A 104 9.07 7.26 -6.00
N VAL A 105 8.67 6.01 -5.70
CA VAL A 105 7.98 5.68 -4.45
C VAL A 105 8.89 5.85 -3.24
N MET A 106 10.18 5.49 -3.33
CA MET A 106 11.14 5.74 -2.26
C MET A 106 11.35 7.24 -1.99
N LEU A 107 11.39 8.06 -3.04
CA LEU A 107 11.55 9.51 -2.89
C LEU A 107 10.31 10.17 -2.31
N ALA A 108 9.13 9.76 -2.74
CA ALA A 108 7.86 10.24 -2.19
C ALA A 108 7.72 9.93 -0.68
N ASP A 109 8.39 8.87 -0.19
CA ASP A 109 8.47 8.53 1.23
C ASP A 109 9.54 9.32 2.00
N ALA A 110 10.69 9.59 1.38
CA ALA A 110 11.77 10.35 2.01
C ALA A 110 11.43 11.85 2.17
N GLN A 111 10.43 12.32 1.42
CA GLN A 111 10.03 13.73 1.40
C GLN A 111 9.14 14.08 2.62
N GLU A 112 9.64 13.89 3.86
CA GLU A 112 8.92 14.27 5.07
C GLU A 112 9.80 14.85 6.18
N GLU A 113 9.83 16.19 6.23
CA GLU A 113 9.33 16.90 7.42
C GLU A 113 8.48 18.08 6.91
N SER A 114 7.17 18.03 7.13
CA SER A 114 6.38 19.25 7.05
C SER A 114 6.92 20.21 8.11
N SER A 115 7.08 21.49 7.78
CA SER A 115 7.49 22.56 8.72
C SER A 115 6.64 22.66 10.00
N ASN A 116 5.53 21.92 10.03
CA ASN A 116 4.47 21.94 11.02
C ASN A 116 4.55 20.74 11.98
N GLY A 117 5.51 19.81 11.79
CA GLY A 117 5.65 18.60 12.61
C GLY A 117 4.54 17.56 12.44
N SER A 118 3.58 17.78 11.53
CA SER A 118 2.61 16.77 11.11
C SER A 118 3.23 15.86 10.05
N PRO A 119 3.07 14.53 10.14
CA PRO A 119 3.47 13.64 9.05
C PRO A 119 2.77 14.11 7.78
N HIS A 120 3.54 14.24 6.70
CA HIS A 120 2.93 14.61 5.43
C HIS A 120 1.97 13.47 5.06
N GLN A 121 0.81 13.78 4.52
CA GLN A 121 -0.12 12.72 4.13
C GLN A 121 0.46 12.05 2.88
N ASN A 122 1.17 10.94 3.07
CA ASN A 122 1.86 10.24 1.99
C ASN A 122 0.84 9.48 1.13
N TRP A 123 0.56 10.02 -0.06
CA TRP A 123 -0.35 9.42 -1.05
C TRP A 123 0.02 7.96 -1.38
N VAL A 124 1.29 7.56 -1.22
CA VAL A 124 1.73 6.17 -1.37
C VAL A 124 1.04 5.26 -0.36
N GLU A 125 0.95 5.68 0.90
CA GLU A 125 0.30 4.91 1.96
C GLU A 125 -1.19 4.73 1.69
N ASP A 126 -1.86 5.76 1.15
CA ASP A 126 -3.28 5.68 0.77
C ASP A 126 -3.53 4.58 -0.27
N TYR A 127 -2.70 4.48 -1.30
CA TYR A 127 -2.81 3.40 -2.30
C TYR A 127 -2.48 2.02 -1.71
N VAL A 128 -1.53 1.95 -0.77
CA VAL A 128 -1.20 0.69 -0.08
C VAL A 128 -2.36 0.24 0.80
N MET A 129 -2.94 1.14 1.58
CA MET A 129 -4.11 0.87 2.41
C MET A 129 -5.31 0.46 1.55
N GLY A 130 -5.58 1.21 0.48
CA GLY A 130 -6.62 0.88 -0.49
C GLY A 130 -6.42 -0.51 -1.11
N ALA A 131 -5.19 -0.87 -1.47
CA ALA A 131 -4.86 -2.20 -1.98
C ALA A 131 -5.07 -3.30 -0.93
N CYS A 132 -4.75 -3.05 0.34
CA CYS A 132 -4.97 -3.99 1.43
C CYS A 132 -6.47 -4.27 1.63
N TYR A 133 -7.31 -3.23 1.64
CA TYR A 133 -8.75 -3.39 1.79
C TYR A 133 -9.43 -4.04 0.59
N THR A 134 -8.99 -3.72 -0.63
CA THR A 134 -9.63 -4.21 -1.87
C THR A 134 -9.21 -5.63 -2.24
N VAL A 135 -7.93 -5.97 -2.09
CA VAL A 135 -7.38 -7.25 -2.55
C VAL A 135 -7.33 -8.30 -1.43
N ALA A 136 -6.77 -7.93 -0.27
CA ALA A 136 -6.62 -8.87 0.84
C ALA A 136 -7.87 -8.93 1.71
N GLY A 137 -8.58 -7.81 1.85
CA GLY A 137 -9.73 -7.69 2.72
C GLY A 137 -9.38 -7.74 4.21
N ALA A 138 -10.42 -7.72 5.03
CA ALA A 138 -10.32 -7.82 6.48
C ALA A 138 -11.16 -8.98 7.01
N ASN A 139 -10.68 -9.64 8.06
CA ASN A 139 -11.43 -10.65 8.79
C ASN A 139 -11.44 -10.29 10.29
N LYS A 140 -12.61 -10.31 10.93
CA LYS A 140 -12.81 -9.93 12.34
C LYS A 140 -12.21 -8.54 12.68
N GLY A 141 -12.35 -7.58 11.77
CA GLY A 141 -11.81 -6.22 11.94
C GLY A 141 -10.27 -6.12 11.83
N LYS A 142 -9.58 -7.18 11.42
CA LYS A 142 -8.13 -7.17 11.18
C LYS A 142 -7.84 -7.40 9.70
N LEU A 143 -6.92 -6.62 9.14
CA LEU A 143 -6.47 -6.82 7.76
C LEU A 143 -5.79 -8.18 7.63
N ASN A 144 -6.06 -8.87 6.52
CA ASN A 144 -5.45 -10.17 6.22
C ASN A 144 -3.95 -10.05 5.88
N VAL A 145 -3.48 -8.84 5.60
CA VAL A 145 -2.08 -8.52 5.30
C VAL A 145 -1.69 -7.27 6.11
N ASN A 146 -0.46 -7.25 6.61
CA ASN A 146 0.11 -6.08 7.26
C ASN A 146 0.45 -5.01 6.21
N PRO A 147 -0.13 -3.79 6.26
CA PRO A 147 0.16 -2.71 5.33
C PRO A 147 1.63 -2.35 5.25
N ALA A 148 2.37 -2.42 6.37
CA ALA A 148 3.80 -2.11 6.40
C ALA A 148 4.60 -3.05 5.48
N HIS A 149 4.24 -4.34 5.41
CA HIS A 149 4.90 -5.28 4.49
C HIS A 149 4.57 -4.96 3.03
N VAL A 150 3.35 -4.50 2.74
CA VAL A 150 2.97 -4.09 1.38
C VAL A 150 3.70 -2.82 1.00
N PHE A 151 3.80 -1.85 1.91
CA PHE A 151 4.52 -0.60 1.70
C PHE A 151 5.99 -0.83 1.35
N THR A 152 6.69 -1.68 2.11
CA THR A 152 8.06 -2.08 1.77
C THR A 152 8.12 -2.85 0.45
N ALA A 153 7.14 -3.71 0.16
CA ALA A 153 7.13 -4.49 -1.09
C ALA A 153 6.97 -3.63 -2.33
N VAL A 154 6.22 -2.52 -2.24
CA VAL A 154 6.07 -1.54 -3.33
C VAL A 154 7.35 -0.77 -3.60
N LYS A 155 8.28 -0.68 -2.64
CA LYS A 155 9.61 -0.08 -2.85
C LYS A 155 10.61 -1.04 -3.51
N MET A 156 10.26 -2.32 -3.70
CA MET A 156 11.17 -3.29 -4.34
C MET A 156 11.17 -3.13 -5.86
N ASP A 157 12.35 -3.29 -6.50
CA ASP A 157 12.50 -3.26 -7.96
C ASP A 157 11.80 -4.44 -8.65
N VAL A 158 11.78 -5.61 -7.99
CA VAL A 158 11.18 -6.84 -8.53
C VAL A 158 10.20 -7.44 -7.54
N ILE A 159 8.93 -7.54 -7.96
CA ILE A 159 7.83 -8.08 -7.15
C ILE A 159 7.41 -9.45 -7.67
N SER A 160 7.83 -10.47 -6.94
CA SER A 160 7.46 -11.87 -7.11
C SER A 160 7.16 -12.48 -5.74
N THR A 161 6.52 -13.65 -5.73
CA THR A 161 6.33 -14.38 -4.47
C THR A 161 7.67 -14.81 -3.87
N GLU A 162 8.70 -15.02 -4.69
CA GLU A 162 10.04 -15.40 -4.23
C GLU A 162 10.78 -14.21 -3.64
N SER A 163 10.76 -13.04 -4.29
CA SER A 163 11.41 -11.84 -3.78
C SER A 163 10.76 -11.34 -2.48
N VAL A 164 9.42 -11.37 -2.40
CA VAL A 164 8.68 -11.06 -1.17
C VAL A 164 9.01 -12.07 -0.07
N ARG A 165 9.03 -13.37 -0.37
CA ARG A 165 9.43 -14.39 0.62
C ARG A 165 10.88 -14.22 1.07
N ALA A 166 11.78 -13.75 0.21
CA ALA A 166 13.17 -13.50 0.56
C ALA A 166 13.31 -12.26 1.46
N ALA A 167 12.55 -11.21 1.20
CA ALA A 167 12.62 -9.93 1.92
C ALA A 167 11.97 -9.96 3.30
N PHE A 168 10.83 -10.63 3.47
CA PHE A 168 10.06 -10.55 4.71
C PHE A 168 10.23 -11.78 5.61
N ARG A 169 10.39 -11.49 6.90
CA ARG A 169 10.40 -12.49 7.98
C ARG A 169 9.32 -12.15 8.99
N ASN A 170 8.78 -13.17 9.63
CA ASN A 170 7.86 -13.00 10.75
C ASN A 170 8.64 -12.56 12.00
N SER A 171 7.94 -12.21 13.08
CA SER A 171 8.55 -11.81 14.36
C SER A 171 9.49 -12.87 14.97
N LYS A 172 9.32 -14.14 14.58
CA LYS A 172 10.17 -15.26 14.98
C LYS A 172 11.40 -15.47 14.08
N GLY A 173 11.63 -14.62 13.08
CA GLY A 173 12.71 -14.77 12.10
C GLY A 173 12.42 -15.79 10.99
N GLU A 174 11.24 -16.40 10.96
CA GLU A 174 10.84 -17.39 9.95
C GLU A 174 10.29 -16.75 8.67
N PRO A 175 10.41 -17.40 7.50
CA PRO A 175 9.78 -16.89 6.28
C PRO A 175 8.25 -16.89 6.39
N LEU A 176 7.61 -15.87 5.82
CA LEU A 176 6.15 -15.76 5.81
C LEU A 176 5.49 -16.96 5.09
N GLY A 177 4.24 -17.24 5.49
CA GLY A 177 3.44 -18.31 4.89
C GLY A 177 3.13 -18.05 3.41
N LYS A 178 3.01 -19.12 2.60
CA LYS A 178 2.79 -19.02 1.15
C LYS A 178 1.61 -18.13 0.76
N THR A 179 0.48 -18.26 1.47
CA THR A 179 -0.73 -17.45 1.25
C THR A 179 -0.48 -15.97 1.54
N GLN A 180 0.18 -15.66 2.65
CA GLN A 180 0.48 -14.29 3.06
C GLN A 180 1.44 -13.61 2.07
N VAL A 181 2.49 -14.31 1.65
CA VAL A 181 3.43 -13.85 0.61
C VAL A 181 2.71 -13.57 -0.70
N SER A 182 1.81 -14.47 -1.12
CA SER A 182 1.03 -14.29 -2.35
C SER A 182 0.12 -13.06 -2.27
N LEU A 183 -0.54 -12.85 -1.12
CA LEU A 183 -1.39 -11.69 -0.91
C LEU A 183 -0.58 -10.39 -0.89
N ILE A 184 0.56 -10.35 -0.20
CA ILE A 184 1.45 -9.17 -0.20
C ILE A 184 1.86 -8.82 -1.64
N ALA A 185 2.32 -9.81 -2.41
CA ALA A 185 2.73 -9.59 -3.80
C ALA A 185 1.55 -9.16 -4.70
N GLN A 186 0.31 -9.57 -4.38
CA GLN A 186 -0.88 -9.15 -5.12
C GLN A 186 -1.30 -7.73 -4.76
N CYS A 187 -1.33 -7.39 -3.47
CA CYS A 187 -1.60 -6.04 -2.97
C CYS A 187 -0.58 -5.04 -3.51
N ALA A 188 0.73 -5.36 -3.46
CA ALA A 188 1.78 -4.47 -3.95
C ALA A 188 1.61 -4.16 -5.44
N ARG A 189 1.30 -5.17 -6.27
CA ARG A 189 1.03 -4.95 -7.71
C ARG A 189 -0.23 -4.14 -7.96
N PHE A 190 -1.25 -4.28 -7.12
CA PHE A 190 -2.47 -3.49 -7.23
C PHE A 190 -2.20 -2.03 -6.85
N ALA A 191 -1.50 -1.82 -5.74
CA ALA A 191 -1.08 -0.51 -5.28
C ALA A 191 -0.24 0.22 -6.35
N LEU A 192 0.75 -0.47 -6.94
CA LEU A 192 1.57 0.09 -8.02
C LEU A 192 0.76 0.58 -9.22
N LYS A 193 -0.31 -0.12 -9.60
CA LYS A 193 -1.19 0.34 -10.67
C LYS A 193 -1.93 1.62 -10.29
N GLY A 194 -2.40 1.71 -9.05
CA GLY A 194 -3.02 2.92 -8.51
C GLY A 194 -2.05 4.10 -8.46
N MET A 195 -0.82 3.84 -8.01
CA MET A 195 0.25 4.83 -7.95
C MET A 195 0.66 5.33 -9.35
N GLN A 196 0.81 4.42 -10.31
CA GLN A 196 1.09 4.81 -11.70
C GLN A 196 -0.02 5.72 -12.23
N MET A 197 -1.29 5.33 -12.05
CA MET A 197 -2.43 6.14 -12.46
C MET A 197 -2.45 7.52 -11.75
N HIS A 198 -1.99 7.59 -10.50
CA HIS A 198 -1.86 8.86 -9.79
C HIS A 198 -0.80 9.76 -10.41
N LEU A 199 0.38 9.21 -10.72
CA LEU A 199 1.47 9.94 -11.35
C LEU A 199 1.10 10.38 -12.77
N ASP A 200 0.41 9.54 -13.54
CA ASP A 200 -0.08 9.86 -14.87
C ASP A 200 -1.07 11.04 -14.86
N ARG A 201 -1.88 11.15 -13.79
CA ARG A 201 -2.83 12.27 -13.58
C ARG A 201 -2.17 13.54 -13.05
N ASN A 202 -0.99 13.42 -12.43
CA ASN A 202 -0.25 14.51 -11.80
C ASN A 202 1.14 14.64 -12.42
N PRO A 203 1.24 15.08 -13.70
CA PRO A 203 2.51 15.07 -14.43
C PRO A 203 3.57 15.97 -13.81
N THR A 204 3.18 17.05 -13.13
CA THR A 204 4.10 17.95 -12.44
C THR A 204 4.82 17.26 -11.28
N LEU A 205 4.09 16.48 -10.48
CA LEU A 205 4.64 15.65 -9.41
C LEU A 205 5.58 14.58 -9.99
N TYR A 206 5.14 13.91 -11.06
CA TYR A 206 5.94 12.89 -11.71
C TYR A 206 7.27 13.45 -12.25
N GLN A 207 7.24 14.62 -12.91
CA GLN A 207 8.45 15.28 -13.42
C GLN A 207 9.40 15.71 -12.30
N ALA A 208 8.88 16.24 -11.19
CA ALA A 208 9.69 16.59 -10.04
C ALA A 208 10.40 15.34 -9.47
N LEU A 209 9.67 14.26 -9.24
CA LEU A 209 10.24 12.99 -8.78
C LEU A 209 11.23 12.41 -9.79
N GLN A 210 10.93 12.48 -11.09
CA GLN A 210 11.82 11.99 -12.14
C GLN A 210 13.14 12.75 -12.17
N THR A 211 13.11 14.07 -12.01
CA THR A 211 14.33 14.91 -11.97
C THR A 211 15.24 14.50 -10.82
N GLU A 212 14.66 14.25 -9.64
CA GLU A 212 15.42 13.74 -8.48
C GLU A 212 15.97 12.33 -8.74
N VAL A 213 15.20 11.44 -9.34
CA VAL A 213 15.68 10.09 -9.73
C VAL A 213 16.85 10.17 -10.71
N ASP A 214 16.77 11.05 -11.70
CA ASP A 214 17.81 11.24 -12.72
C ASP A 214 19.09 11.80 -12.09
N PHE A 215 18.95 12.79 -11.19
CA PHE A 215 20.07 13.33 -10.43
C PHE A 215 20.77 12.26 -9.59
N ILE A 216 20.01 11.47 -8.82
CA ILE A 216 20.55 10.40 -7.99
C ILE A 216 21.25 9.34 -8.85
N THR A 217 20.66 8.97 -9.98
CA THR A 217 21.23 7.96 -10.87
C THR A 217 22.55 8.44 -11.46
N ALA A 218 22.61 9.69 -11.97
CA ALA A 218 23.83 10.27 -12.50
C ALA A 218 24.95 10.40 -11.43
N TYR A 219 24.59 10.76 -10.19
CA TYR A 219 25.54 10.85 -9.09
C TYR A 219 26.22 9.51 -8.78
N TYR A 220 25.44 8.42 -8.72
CA TYR A 220 26.01 7.09 -8.47
C TYR A 220 26.85 6.57 -9.64
N GLU A 221 26.47 6.87 -10.88
CA GLU A 221 27.26 6.51 -12.06
C GLU A 221 28.63 7.21 -12.08
N GLN A 222 28.68 8.49 -11.71
CA GLN A 222 29.94 9.23 -11.57
C GLN A 222 30.81 8.67 -10.43
N GLY A 223 30.21 8.33 -9.29
CA GLY A 223 30.92 7.73 -8.16
C GLY A 223 31.54 6.36 -8.50
N GLN A 224 30.86 5.55 -9.31
CA GLN A 224 31.37 4.26 -9.79
C GLN A 224 32.49 4.43 -10.82
N ALA A 225 32.44 5.45 -11.67
CA ALA A 225 33.48 5.75 -12.66
C ALA A 225 34.80 6.25 -12.03
N ILE A 226 34.74 6.83 -10.83
CA ILE A 226 35.91 7.30 -10.08
C ILE A 226 36.55 6.18 -9.25
N ALA A 227 35.77 5.15 -8.88
CA ALA A 227 36.22 4.01 -8.09
C ALA A 227 36.76 2.82 -8.91
N ALA A 228 36.61 2.86 -10.24
CA ALA A 228 37.12 1.87 -11.19
C ALA A 228 38.44 2.34 -11.83
#